data_AF-A0AAD6YSG1-F1
#
_entry.id   AF-A0AAD6YSG1-F1
#
_cell.length_a   1.000
_cell.length_b   1.000
_cell.length_c   1.000
_cell.angle_alpha   90.00
_cell.angle_beta   90.00
_cell.angle_gamma   90.00
#
_symmetry.space_group_name_H-M   'P 1'
#
loop_
_entity.id
_entity.type
_entity.pdbx_description
1 polymer ?
#
loop_
_entity_poly.entity_id
_entity_poly.type
_entity_poly.pdbx_seq_one_letter_code
_entity_poly.pdbx_strand_id
1 'polypeptide(L)'
;MKLATSEQLAAHSAATRRGALEGALVGGGLATLASLYGQRRWAYYRALPPSLKVLGVLVVAAPALSIQAERRGLEYDKSQWEGDGARMLETHEERVLTRWERMSTGEKFADWARRHEYSIIVGGWALSLAVAGGIISRDRYQTTAQKIVQARMWAQGLTIGIILSAAGLKTNLNKGESASKPVADHSWMEVLGQQEKDRQEEERIQKRIASAQRRGAPDVPA
;
A
#
# COMPACT_ATOMS: atom_id res chain seq x y z
N MET A 1 -12.99 -13.55 -18.75
CA MET A 1 -12.17 -13.69 -17.53
C MET A 1 -12.01 -15.15 -17.21
N LYS A 2 -10.79 -15.68 -17.13
CA LYS A 2 -10.56 -17.01 -16.55
C LYS A 2 -10.74 -16.85 -15.04
N LEU A 3 -11.73 -17.52 -14.47
CA LEU A 3 -11.90 -17.56 -13.02
C LEU A 3 -10.65 -18.22 -12.42
N ALA A 4 -10.14 -17.65 -11.32
CA ALA A 4 -9.01 -18.23 -10.62
C ALA A 4 -9.34 -19.68 -10.26
N THR A 5 -8.44 -20.59 -10.62
CA THR A 5 -8.61 -22.00 -10.24
C THR A 5 -8.53 -22.15 -8.73
N SER A 6 -9.21 -23.15 -8.17
CA SER A 6 -9.15 -23.45 -6.74
C SER A 6 -7.72 -23.65 -6.24
N GLU A 7 -6.85 -24.21 -7.09
CA GLU A 7 -5.42 -24.39 -6.83
C GLU A 7 -4.66 -23.05 -6.71
N GLN A 8 -4.91 -22.11 -7.63
CA GLN A 8 -4.31 -20.76 -7.56
C GLN A 8 -4.75 -19.99 -6.32
N LEU A 9 -6.03 -20.11 -5.92
CA LEU A 9 -6.53 -19.49 -4.69
C LEU A 9 -5.88 -20.11 -3.45
N ALA A 10 -5.70 -21.44 -3.43
CA ALA A 10 -5.03 -22.13 -2.34
C ALA A 10 -3.56 -21.71 -2.24
N ALA A 11 -2.84 -21.62 -3.36
CA ALA A 11 -1.45 -21.20 -3.44
C ALA A 11 -1.26 -19.73 -3.03
N HIS A 12 -2.11 -18.81 -3.51
CA HIS A 12 -2.11 -17.42 -3.07
C HIS A 12 -2.35 -17.32 -1.55
N SER A 13 -3.36 -18.03 -1.04
CA SER A 13 -3.66 -18.04 0.40
C SER A 13 -2.49 -18.59 1.24
N ALA A 14 -1.75 -19.57 0.72
CA ALA A 14 -0.56 -20.11 1.37
C ALA A 14 0.59 -19.09 1.40
N ALA A 15 0.80 -18.37 0.29
CA ALA A 15 1.79 -17.28 0.21
C ALA A 15 1.46 -16.15 1.20
N THR A 16 0.21 -15.70 1.26
CA THR A 16 -0.26 -14.68 2.21
C THR A 16 -0.09 -15.13 3.66
N ARG A 17 -0.49 -16.37 4.00
CA ARG A 17 -0.30 -16.92 5.36
C ARG A 17 1.16 -17.00 5.76
N ARG A 18 2.04 -17.41 4.84
CA ARG A 18 3.49 -17.43 5.06
C ARG A 18 4.02 -16.02 5.32
N GLY A 19 3.58 -15.04 4.52
CA GLY A 19 3.92 -13.62 4.74
C GLY A 19 3.46 -13.13 6.12
N ALA A 20 2.22 -13.41 6.50
CA ALA A 20 1.67 -13.05 7.81
C ALA A 20 2.51 -13.63 8.96
N LEU A 21 2.86 -14.91 8.89
CA LEU A 21 3.68 -15.58 9.89
C LEU A 21 5.09 -14.97 9.98
N GLU A 22 5.74 -14.74 8.84
CA GLU A 22 7.06 -14.11 8.82
C GLU A 22 7.01 -12.69 9.39
N GLY A 23 6.00 -11.88 9.03
CA GLY A 23 5.81 -10.53 9.55
C GLY A 23 5.52 -10.51 11.05
N ALA A 24 4.69 -11.43 11.53
CA ALA A 24 4.37 -11.56 12.96
C ALA A 24 5.60 -11.98 13.78
N LEU A 25 6.37 -12.95 13.30
CA LEU A 25 7.55 -13.46 14.00
C LEU A 25 8.68 -12.43 14.02
N VAL A 26 8.98 -11.80 12.87
CA VAL A 26 10.04 -10.79 12.78
C VAL A 26 9.62 -9.51 13.50
N GLY A 27 8.42 -8.99 13.22
CA GLY A 27 7.91 -7.77 13.83
C GLY A 27 7.68 -7.92 15.34
N GLY A 28 7.04 -9.01 15.75
CA GLY A 28 6.81 -9.33 17.15
C GLY A 28 8.09 -9.67 17.91
N GLY A 29 9.04 -10.34 17.26
CA GLY A 29 10.37 -10.63 17.83
C GLY A 29 11.15 -9.36 18.09
N LEU A 30 11.30 -8.48 17.09
CA LEU A 30 11.99 -7.20 17.24
C LEU A 30 11.33 -6.30 18.28
N ALA A 31 10.00 -6.22 18.27
CA ALA A 31 9.26 -5.40 19.23
C ALA A 31 9.37 -5.93 20.66
N THR A 32 9.34 -7.26 20.84
CA THR A 32 9.58 -7.90 22.14
C THR A 32 11.00 -7.64 22.64
N LEU A 33 12.01 -7.78 21.77
CA LEU A 33 13.40 -7.48 22.12
C LEU A 33 13.59 -6.02 22.52
N ALA A 34 12.97 -5.08 21.78
CA ALA A 34 12.96 -3.67 22.13
C ALA A 34 12.28 -3.41 23.49
N SER A 35 11.16 -4.10 23.77
CA SER A 35 10.48 -4.03 25.06
C SER A 35 11.36 -4.53 26.21
N LEU A 36 12.04 -5.66 26.03
CA LEU A 36 12.98 -6.23 27.01
C LEU A 36 14.20 -5.31 27.23
N TYR A 37 14.70 -4.68 26.17
CA TYR A 37 15.77 -3.71 26.26
C TYR A 37 15.33 -2.46 27.06
N GLY A 38 14.14 -1.93 26.76
CA GLY A 38 13.54 -0.82 27.51
C GLY A 38 13.35 -1.16 28.99
N GLN A 39 12.91 -2.39 29.29
CA GLN A 39 12.74 -2.90 30.66
C GLN A 39 14.08 -2.91 31.44
N ARG A 40 15.22 -3.16 30.77
CA ARG A 40 16.53 -3.13 31.44
C ARG A 40 17.08 -1.71 31.59
N ARG A 41 16.92 -0.85 30.59
CA ARG A 41 17.64 0.43 30.51
C ARG A 41 16.91 1.62 31.13
N TRP A 42 15.57 1.62 31.13
CA TRP A 42 14.77 2.80 31.48
C TRP A 42 13.87 2.58 32.70
N ALA A 43 14.08 3.39 33.75
CA ALA A 43 13.29 3.32 34.98
C ALA A 43 11.79 3.56 34.74
N TYR A 44 11.44 4.50 33.87
CA TYR A 44 10.07 4.78 33.47
C TYR A 44 9.40 3.59 32.77
N TYR A 45 10.13 2.88 31.89
CA TYR A 45 9.57 1.74 31.18
C TYR A 45 9.28 0.56 32.12
N ARG A 46 10.12 0.37 33.15
CA ARG A 46 9.87 -0.65 34.19
C ARG A 46 8.57 -0.44 34.94
N ALA A 47 8.24 0.81 35.25
CA ALA A 47 7.04 1.20 35.98
C ALA A 47 5.75 1.10 35.15
N LEU A 48 5.84 0.87 33.83
CA LEU A 48 4.65 0.70 32.99
C LEU A 48 3.87 -0.59 33.37
N PRO A 49 2.53 -0.53 33.41
CA PRO A 49 1.68 -1.71 33.50
C PRO A 49 1.99 -2.74 32.40
N PRO A 50 1.87 -4.05 32.67
CA PRO A 50 2.07 -5.09 31.67
C PRO A 50 1.22 -4.92 30.41
N SER A 51 -0.01 -4.43 30.56
CA SER A 51 -0.92 -4.17 29.44
C SER A 51 -0.38 -3.15 28.44
N LEU A 52 0.24 -2.05 28.91
CA LEU A 52 0.84 -1.05 28.03
C LEU A 52 2.10 -1.56 27.33
N LYS A 53 2.84 -2.47 27.97
CA LYS A 53 4.02 -3.11 27.35
C LYS A 53 3.59 -4.03 26.20
N VAL A 54 2.58 -4.86 26.43
CA VAL A 54 1.99 -5.74 25.40
C VAL A 54 1.40 -4.91 24.26
N LEU A 55 0.69 -3.84 24.58
CA LEU A 55 0.15 -2.92 23.57
C LEU A 55 1.26 -2.36 22.67
N GLY A 56 2.39 -1.93 23.25
CA GLY A 56 3.54 -1.43 22.48
C GLY A 56 4.09 -2.47 21.50
N VAL A 57 4.14 -3.75 21.91
CA VAL A 57 4.55 -4.85 21.03
C VAL A 57 3.53 -5.06 19.90
N LEU A 58 2.23 -5.07 20.22
CA LEU A 58 1.16 -5.28 19.24
C LEU A 58 1.08 -4.16 18.21
N VAL A 59 1.33 -2.91 18.60
CA VAL A 59 1.35 -1.75 17.69
C VAL A 59 2.40 -1.92 16.58
N VAL A 60 3.47 -2.67 16.82
CA VAL A 60 4.49 -2.97 15.80
C VAL A 60 4.20 -4.30 15.09
N ALA A 61 3.83 -5.33 15.84
CA ALA A 61 3.64 -6.68 15.31
C ALA A 61 2.43 -6.78 14.36
N ALA A 62 1.31 -6.13 14.67
CA ALA A 62 0.10 -6.24 13.87
C ALA A 62 0.23 -5.58 12.49
N PRO A 63 0.76 -4.35 12.35
CA PRO A 63 1.07 -3.80 11.03
C PRO A 63 2.12 -4.61 10.27
N ALA A 64 3.17 -5.10 10.95
CA ALA A 64 4.21 -5.90 10.30
C ALA A 64 3.65 -7.21 9.72
N LEU A 65 2.74 -7.88 10.44
CA LEU A 65 1.98 -9.03 9.95
C LEU A 65 1.22 -8.66 8.68
N SER A 66 0.41 -7.60 8.73
CA SER A 66 -0.45 -7.20 7.62
C SER A 66 0.36 -6.82 6.37
N ILE A 67 1.42 -6.02 6.55
CA ILE A 67 2.27 -5.58 5.44
C ILE A 67 2.96 -6.77 4.79
N GLN A 68 3.48 -7.73 5.57
CA GLN A 68 4.14 -8.91 5.01
C GLN A 68 3.18 -9.89 4.34
N ALA A 69 1.96 -10.03 4.88
CA ALA A 69 0.92 -10.83 4.27
C ALA A 69 0.60 -10.29 2.86
N GLU A 70 0.38 -8.98 2.76
CA GLU A 70 0.10 -8.30 1.50
C GLU A 70 1.28 -8.41 0.53
N ARG A 71 2.50 -8.13 0.98
CA ARG A 71 3.70 -8.17 0.14
C ARG A 71 3.88 -9.54 -0.52
N ARG A 72 3.62 -10.62 0.22
CA ARG A 72 3.75 -11.99 -0.30
C ARG A 72 2.58 -12.43 -1.19
N GLY A 73 1.38 -11.91 -0.96
CA GLY A 73 0.27 -12.06 -1.89
C GLY A 73 0.61 -11.43 -3.24
N LEU A 74 1.03 -10.16 -3.22
CA LEU A 74 1.45 -9.43 -4.43
C LEU A 74 2.63 -10.07 -5.15
N GLU A 75 3.61 -10.61 -4.40
CA GLU A 75 4.75 -11.34 -4.98
C GLU A 75 4.31 -12.62 -5.70
N TYR A 76 3.35 -13.36 -5.12
CA TYR A 76 2.75 -14.52 -5.79
C TYR A 76 1.99 -14.10 -7.05
N ASP A 77 1.13 -13.08 -6.98
CA ASP A 77 0.35 -12.63 -8.13
C ASP A 77 1.26 -12.20 -9.29
N LYS A 78 2.32 -11.44 -9.00
CA LYS A 78 3.33 -11.06 -9.99
C LYS A 78 4.04 -12.26 -10.61
N SER A 79 4.30 -13.32 -9.85
CA SER A 79 4.94 -14.54 -10.37
C SER A 79 4.05 -15.33 -11.33
N GLN A 80 2.73 -15.15 -11.26
CA GLN A 80 1.76 -15.81 -12.14
C GLN A 80 1.46 -15.00 -13.41
N TRP A 81 2.00 -13.79 -13.52
CA TRP A 81 1.85 -12.96 -14.72
C TRP A 81 2.83 -13.42 -15.80
N GLU A 82 2.36 -14.25 -16.73
CA GLU A 82 3.10 -14.63 -17.93
C GLU A 82 2.71 -13.76 -19.14
N GLY A 83 3.68 -13.47 -20.02
CA GLY A 83 3.44 -12.83 -21.33
C GLY A 83 3.18 -11.32 -21.26
N ASP A 84 2.14 -10.85 -21.98
CA ASP A 84 1.87 -9.42 -22.22
C ASP A 84 1.44 -8.64 -20.98
N GLY A 85 1.01 -9.31 -19.91
CA GLY A 85 0.73 -8.65 -18.63
C GLY A 85 1.97 -7.99 -18.01
N ALA A 86 3.11 -8.68 -18.04
CA ALA A 86 4.36 -8.13 -17.52
C ALA A 86 4.88 -6.95 -18.36
N ARG A 87 4.80 -7.05 -19.70
CA ARG A 87 5.17 -5.95 -20.62
C ARG A 87 4.27 -4.72 -20.49
N MET A 88 2.99 -4.92 -20.20
CA MET A 88 2.04 -3.82 -19.97
C MET A 88 2.37 -3.03 -18.69
N LEU A 89 2.76 -3.72 -17.61
CA LEU A 89 3.22 -3.03 -16.39
C LEU A 89 4.49 -2.23 -16.64
N GLU A 90 5.46 -2.80 -17.34
CA GLU A 90 6.72 -2.12 -17.67
C GLU A 90 6.47 -0.86 -18.52
N THR A 91 5.63 -0.98 -19.57
CA THR A 91 5.25 0.16 -20.41
C THR A 91 4.49 1.23 -19.63
N HIS A 92 3.63 0.84 -18.69
CA HIS A 92 2.88 1.78 -17.86
C HIS A 92 3.80 2.49 -16.86
N GLU A 93 4.73 1.75 -16.24
CA GLU A 93 5.73 2.29 -15.32
C GLU A 93 6.64 3.31 -16.03
N GLU A 94 7.11 3.00 -17.23
CA GLU A 94 7.87 3.94 -18.08
C GLU A 94 7.08 5.23 -18.39
N ARG A 95 5.78 5.12 -18.68
CA ARG A 95 4.92 6.29 -18.95
C ARG A 95 4.73 7.16 -17.70
N VAL A 96 4.56 6.53 -16.54
CA VAL A 96 4.45 7.24 -15.25
C VAL A 96 5.76 7.94 -14.91
N LEU A 97 6.89 7.26 -15.08
CA LEU A 97 8.23 7.82 -14.86
C LEU A 97 8.51 8.98 -15.80
N THR A 98 8.26 8.81 -17.10
CA THR A 98 8.45 9.88 -18.10
C THR A 98 7.57 11.09 -17.79
N ARG A 99 6.32 10.87 -17.36
CA ARG A 99 5.42 11.96 -16.92
C ARG A 99 5.97 12.65 -15.68
N TRP A 100 6.39 11.87 -14.68
CA TRP A 100 6.96 12.37 -13.44
C TRP A 100 8.23 13.19 -13.70
N GLU A 101 9.14 12.73 -14.55
CA GLU A 101 10.37 13.45 -14.89
C GLU A 101 10.10 14.84 -15.46
N ARG A 102 9.07 14.95 -16.32
CA ARG A 102 8.62 16.20 -16.95
C ARG A 102 7.92 17.17 -15.99
N MET A 103 7.52 16.73 -14.80
CA MET A 103 6.90 17.60 -13.80
C MET A 103 7.92 18.53 -13.12
N SER A 104 7.48 19.74 -12.79
CA SER A 104 8.22 20.66 -11.94
C SER A 104 8.33 20.14 -10.50
N THR A 105 9.29 20.65 -9.72
CA THR A 105 9.53 20.21 -8.33
C THR A 105 8.30 20.38 -7.43
N GLY A 106 7.50 21.44 -7.65
CA GLY A 106 6.26 21.67 -6.91
C GLY A 106 5.16 20.66 -7.26
N GLU A 107 5.01 20.34 -8.54
CA GLU A 107 4.05 19.32 -9.02
C GLU A 107 4.44 17.92 -8.54
N LYS A 108 5.74 17.59 -8.54
CA LYS A 108 6.27 16.35 -7.96
C LYS A 108 5.90 16.25 -6.48
N PHE A 109 6.13 17.29 -5.70
CA PHE A 109 5.76 17.27 -4.28
C PHE A 109 4.25 17.10 -4.07
N ALA A 110 3.44 17.84 -4.83
CA ALA A 110 1.98 17.73 -4.76
C ALA A 110 1.48 16.33 -5.13
N ASP A 111 2.05 15.72 -6.18
CA ASP A 111 1.69 14.37 -6.60
C ASP A 111 2.16 13.30 -5.60
N TRP A 112 3.35 13.42 -5.04
CA TRP A 112 3.80 12.57 -3.93
C TRP A 112 2.87 12.69 -2.72
N ALA A 113 2.48 13.91 -2.34
CA ALA A 113 1.61 14.15 -1.20
C ALA A 113 0.20 13.55 -1.41
N ARG A 114 -0.32 13.59 -2.64
CA ARG A 114 -1.58 12.92 -3.01
C ARG A 114 -1.47 11.39 -2.91
N ARG A 115 -0.40 10.80 -3.44
CA ARG A 115 -0.17 9.34 -3.39
C ARG A 115 0.04 8.81 -1.97
N HIS A 116 0.56 9.64 -1.07
CA HIS A 116 0.86 9.28 0.31
C HIS A 116 -0.02 9.98 1.34
N GLU A 117 -1.27 10.32 0.98
CA GLU A 117 -2.19 11.08 1.85
C GLU A 117 -2.31 10.47 3.26
N TYR A 118 -2.49 9.15 3.35
CA TYR A 118 -2.62 8.45 4.62
C TYR A 118 -1.31 8.43 5.42
N SER A 119 -0.16 8.33 4.74
CA SER A 119 1.13 8.38 5.42
C SER A 119 1.41 9.75 6.02
N ILE A 120 1.02 10.83 5.33
CA ILE A 120 1.12 12.19 5.84
C ILE A 120 0.19 12.40 7.03
N ILE A 121 -1.06 11.94 6.94
CA ILE A 121 -2.04 12.06 8.03
C ILE A 121 -1.56 11.30 9.28
N VAL A 122 -1.16 10.04 9.12
CA VAL A 122 -0.68 9.20 10.23
C VAL A 122 0.65 9.70 10.77
N GLY A 123 1.57 10.14 9.89
CA GLY A 123 2.85 10.72 10.29
C GLY A 123 2.67 12.03 11.06
N GLY A 124 1.80 12.91 10.58
CA GLY A 124 1.41 14.15 11.27
C GLY A 124 0.77 13.89 12.63
N TRP A 125 -0.09 12.87 12.73
CA TRP A 125 -0.64 12.41 14.01
C TRP A 125 0.45 11.96 14.98
N ALA A 126 1.32 11.05 14.55
CA ALA A 126 2.40 10.54 15.39
C ALA A 126 3.35 11.67 15.84
N LEU A 127 3.69 12.59 14.92
CA LEU A 127 4.51 13.76 15.22
C LEU A 127 3.83 14.68 16.23
N SER A 128 2.54 14.98 16.05
CA SER A 128 1.79 15.84 16.97
C SER A 128 1.67 15.22 18.37
N LEU A 129 1.50 13.89 18.47
CA LEU A 129 1.54 13.17 19.74
C LEU A 129 2.93 13.23 20.40
N ALA A 130 3.99 13.07 19.61
CA ALA A 130 5.36 13.17 20.11
C ALA A 130 5.66 14.58 20.65
N VAL A 131 5.23 15.63 19.94
CA VAL A 131 5.37 17.03 20.36
C VAL A 131 4.54 17.29 21.63
N ALA A 132 3.26 16.89 21.65
CA ALA A 132 2.40 17.05 22.82
C ALA A 132 2.95 16.31 24.05
N GLY A 133 3.41 15.07 23.87
CA GLY A 133 4.05 14.29 24.92
C GLY A 133 5.35 14.94 25.42
N GLY A 134 6.16 15.49 24.52
CA GLY A 134 7.34 16.27 24.85
C GLY A 134 7.00 17.47 25.73
N ILE A 135 5.99 18.27 25.35
CA ILE A 135 5.53 19.43 26.11
C ILE A 135 5.03 19.01 27.51
N ILE A 136 4.13 18.03 27.60
CA ILE A 136 3.56 17.55 28.88
C ILE A 136 4.66 16.96 29.80
N SER A 137 5.64 16.27 29.22
CA SER A 137 6.73 15.67 30.00
C SER A 137 7.66 16.72 30.61
N ARG A 138 7.88 17.85 29.92
CA ARG A 138 8.83 18.90 30.31
C ARG A 138 8.32 19.81 31.43
N ASP A 139 7.02 19.87 31.66
CA ASP A 139 6.44 20.66 32.75
C ASP A 139 6.73 20.00 34.11
N ARG A 140 7.55 20.66 34.94
CA ARG A 140 7.97 20.17 36.26
C ARG A 140 6.96 20.49 37.37
N TYR A 141 6.02 21.40 37.14
CA TYR A 141 5.08 21.88 38.17
C TYR A 141 3.81 21.04 38.28
N GLN A 142 3.62 20.04 37.42
CA GLN A 142 2.45 19.17 37.43
C GLN A 142 2.75 17.79 38.02
N THR A 143 1.82 17.30 38.82
CA THR A 143 1.83 15.91 39.32
C THR A 143 1.56 14.91 38.19
N THR A 144 2.00 13.66 38.35
CA THR A 144 1.80 12.60 37.35
C THR A 144 0.31 12.37 37.04
N ALA A 145 -0.57 12.49 38.03
CA ALA A 145 -2.02 12.36 37.84
C ALA A 145 -2.58 13.46 36.93
N GLN A 146 -2.14 14.72 37.12
CA GLN A 146 -2.56 15.85 36.28
C GLN A 146 -2.09 15.68 34.84
N LYS A 147 -0.85 15.23 34.63
CA LYS A 147 -0.31 14.94 33.29
C LYS A 147 -1.15 13.90 32.53
N ILE A 148 -1.65 12.88 33.22
CA ILE A 148 -2.52 11.85 32.61
C ILE A 148 -3.84 12.45 32.16
N VAL A 149 -4.46 13.31 32.97
CA VAL A 149 -5.71 14.00 32.61
C VAL A 149 -5.48 14.91 31.40
N GLN A 150 -4.38 15.67 31.40
CA GLN A 150 -4.01 16.50 30.24
C GLN A 150 -3.78 15.66 28.99
N ALA A 151 -3.04 14.56 29.09
CA ALA A 151 -2.79 13.68 27.96
C ALA A 151 -4.09 13.16 27.32
N ARG A 152 -5.14 12.88 28.12
CA ARG A 152 -6.45 12.48 27.59
C ARG A 152 -7.14 13.62 26.83
N MET A 153 -7.09 14.85 27.33
CA MET A 153 -7.65 16.03 26.64
C MET A 153 -6.93 16.31 25.33
N TRP A 154 -5.59 16.23 25.34
CA TRP A 154 -4.78 16.34 24.13
C TRP A 154 -5.13 15.25 23.13
N ALA A 155 -5.19 13.98 23.54
CA ALA A 155 -5.52 12.87 22.66
C ALA A 155 -6.87 13.06 21.95
N GLN A 156 -7.89 13.50 22.69
CA GLN A 156 -9.22 13.78 22.14
C GLN A 156 -9.19 14.94 21.15
N GLY A 157 -8.61 16.08 21.53
CA GLY A 157 -8.52 17.26 20.66
C GLY A 157 -7.71 17.00 19.39
N LEU A 158 -6.63 16.23 19.51
CA LEU A 158 -5.72 15.90 18.42
C LEU A 158 -6.40 14.95 17.41
N THR A 159 -7.22 14.02 17.88
CA THR A 159 -8.03 13.15 17.03
C THR A 159 -9.03 13.96 16.20
N ILE A 160 -9.75 14.90 16.84
CA ILE A 160 -10.70 15.78 16.14
C ILE A 160 -9.96 16.66 15.14
N GLY A 161 -8.84 17.26 15.55
CA GLY A 161 -8.01 18.09 14.69
C GLY A 161 -7.55 17.36 13.44
N ILE A 162 -7.20 16.07 13.54
CA ILE A 162 -6.81 15.26 12.39
C ILE A 162 -7.96 14.95 11.48
N ILE A 163 -9.12 14.59 12.01
CA ILE A 163 -10.29 14.32 11.15
C ILE A 163 -10.61 15.57 10.31
N LEU A 164 -10.59 16.74 10.95
CA LEU A 164 -10.80 18.02 10.27
C LEU A 164 -9.67 18.34 9.27
N SER A 165 -8.42 18.10 9.65
CA SER A 165 -7.26 18.37 8.79
C SER A 165 -7.22 17.43 7.59
N ALA A 166 -7.54 16.14 7.77
CA ALA A 166 -7.67 15.16 6.72
C ALA A 166 -8.81 15.55 5.77
N ALA A 167 -9.98 15.92 6.28
CA ALA A 167 -11.08 16.39 5.45
C ALA A 167 -10.72 17.65 4.65
N GLY A 168 -10.06 18.63 5.28
CA GLY A 168 -9.58 19.84 4.63
C GLY A 168 -8.51 19.58 3.58
N LEU A 169 -7.55 18.69 3.88
CA LEU A 169 -6.49 18.30 2.96
C LEU A 169 -7.07 17.58 1.74
N LYS A 170 -8.01 16.64 1.93
CA LYS A 170 -8.71 15.99 0.82
C LYS A 170 -9.48 16.99 -0.04
N THR A 171 -10.14 17.97 0.58
CA THR A 171 -10.89 19.00 -0.15
C THR A 171 -9.96 19.92 -0.96
N ASN A 172 -8.83 20.35 -0.39
CA ASN A 172 -7.89 21.26 -1.04
C ASN A 172 -7.03 20.57 -2.11
N LEU A 173 -6.56 19.35 -1.88
CA LEU A 173 -5.83 18.56 -2.88
C LEU A 173 -6.69 18.28 -4.12
N ASN A 174 -8.02 18.17 -3.95
CA ASN A 174 -8.97 17.94 -5.02
C ASN A 174 -9.47 19.23 -5.71
N LYS A 175 -9.04 20.41 -5.26
CA LYS A 175 -9.59 21.71 -5.70
C LYS A 175 -8.94 22.27 -6.98
N GLY A 176 -7.92 21.59 -7.52
CA GLY A 176 -7.15 22.04 -8.69
C GLY A 176 -7.47 21.33 -10.01
N GLU A 177 -8.18 20.21 -9.99
CA GLU A 177 -8.59 19.47 -11.19
C GLU A 177 -10.11 19.26 -11.12
N SER A 178 -10.86 19.92 -12.00
CA SER A 178 -12.31 19.84 -12.20
C SER A 178 -12.92 18.51 -11.78
N ALA A 179 -13.37 18.36 -10.52
CA ALA A 179 -14.04 17.15 -10.01
C ALA A 179 -13.50 15.87 -10.67
N SER A 180 -12.17 15.75 -10.80
CA SER A 180 -11.59 14.72 -11.64
C SER A 180 -11.91 13.42 -10.94
N LYS A 181 -12.73 12.62 -11.62
CA LYS A 181 -13.27 11.35 -11.16
C LYS A 181 -12.16 10.63 -10.39
N PRO A 182 -12.44 10.07 -9.18
CA PRO A 182 -11.42 9.38 -8.39
C PRO A 182 -10.67 8.50 -9.36
N VAL A 183 -9.35 8.71 -9.54
CA VAL A 183 -8.53 8.12 -10.62
C VAL A 183 -9.03 6.71 -10.82
N ALA A 184 -9.97 6.56 -11.75
CA ALA A 184 -10.72 5.34 -11.83
C ALA A 184 -9.70 4.47 -12.51
N ASP A 185 -9.27 3.43 -11.81
CA ASP A 185 -8.19 2.57 -12.26
C ASP A 185 -8.68 1.86 -13.52
N HIS A 186 -8.55 2.56 -14.64
CA HIS A 186 -8.92 2.13 -15.97
C HIS A 186 -7.80 1.29 -16.55
N SER A 187 -6.76 0.95 -15.77
CA SER A 187 -5.77 -0.05 -16.13
C SER A 187 -6.45 -1.35 -16.54
N TRP A 188 -7.51 -1.77 -15.85
CA TRP A 188 -8.32 -2.92 -16.25
C TRP A 188 -8.99 -2.74 -17.61
N MET A 189 -9.45 -1.53 -17.93
CA MET A 189 -10.08 -1.21 -19.21
C MET A 189 -9.04 -1.15 -20.34
N GLU A 190 -7.85 -0.63 -20.06
CA GLU A 190 -6.71 -0.64 -20.99
C GLU A 190 -6.22 -2.07 -21.25
N VAL A 191 -6.10 -2.91 -20.21
CA VAL A 191 -5.75 -4.32 -20.32
C VAL A 191 -6.78 -5.08 -21.15
N LEU A 192 -8.08 -4.84 -20.93
CA LEU A 192 -9.15 -5.46 -21.72
C LEU A 192 -9.12 -4.99 -23.19
N GLY A 193 -8.92 -3.69 -23.42
CA GLY A 193 -8.82 -3.14 -24.76
C GLY A 193 -7.61 -3.66 -25.54
N GLN A 194 -6.50 -3.94 -24.83
CA GLN A 194 -5.30 -4.51 -25.43
C GLN A 194 -5.48 -6.01 -25.74
N GLN A 195 -6.03 -6.80 -24.81
CA GLN A 195 -6.34 -8.22 -25.05
C GLN A 195 -7.23 -8.43 -26.29
N GLU A 196 -8.19 -7.52 -26.51
CA GLU A 196 -9.05 -7.57 -27.69
C GLU A 196 -8.27 -7.29 -28.99
N LYS A 197 -7.31 -6.36 -28.97
CA LYS A 197 -6.44 -6.10 -30.13
C LYS A 197 -5.57 -7.30 -30.45
N ASP A 198 -4.95 -7.91 -29.43
CA ASP A 198 -4.07 -9.07 -29.61
C ASP A 198 -4.86 -10.25 -30.19
N ARG A 199 -6.08 -10.51 -29.69
CA ARG A 199 -6.99 -11.53 -30.27
C ARG A 199 -7.31 -11.25 -31.73
N GLN A 200 -7.58 -9.98 -32.08
CA GLN A 200 -7.85 -9.59 -33.47
C GLN A 200 -6.61 -9.77 -34.36
N GLU A 201 -5.40 -9.52 -33.85
CA GLU A 201 -4.16 -9.76 -34.59
C GLU A 201 -3.92 -11.26 -34.82
N GLU A 202 -4.11 -12.10 -33.80
CA GLU A 202 -4.02 -13.56 -33.93
C GLU A 202 -5.03 -14.09 -34.95
N GLU A 203 -6.29 -13.62 -34.91
CA GLU A 203 -7.32 -13.98 -35.88
C GLU A 203 -6.94 -13.53 -37.31
N ARG A 204 -6.33 -12.34 -37.47
CA ARG A 204 -5.84 -11.85 -38.76
C ARG A 204 -4.67 -12.70 -39.29
N ILE A 205 -3.74 -13.08 -38.42
CA ILE A 205 -2.61 -13.96 -38.76
C ILE A 205 -3.12 -15.34 -39.16
N GLN A 206 -4.03 -15.94 -38.40
CA GLN A 206 -4.65 -17.22 -38.74
C GLN A 206 -5.41 -17.16 -40.06
N LYS A 207 -6.19 -16.11 -40.32
CA LYS A 207 -6.87 -15.89 -41.61
C LYS A 207 -5.86 -15.75 -42.76
N ARG A 208 -4.75 -15.03 -42.54
CA ARG A 208 -3.65 -14.93 -43.52
C ARG A 208 -3.01 -16.29 -43.80
N ILE A 209 -2.67 -17.06 -42.78
CA ILE A 209 -2.10 -18.41 -42.92
C ILE A 209 -3.08 -19.35 -43.64
N ALA A 210 -4.35 -19.37 -43.23
CA ALA A 210 -5.38 -20.18 -43.88
C ALA A 210 -5.60 -19.79 -45.35
N SER A 211 -5.56 -18.49 -45.67
CA SER A 211 -5.68 -18.01 -47.05
C SER A 211 -4.43 -18.25 -47.91
N ALA A 212 -3.26 -18.39 -47.29
CA ALA A 212 -2.03 -18.81 -47.95
C ALA A 212 -2.02 -20.33 -48.21
N GLN A 213 -2.49 -21.12 -47.24
CA GLN A 213 -2.65 -22.58 -47.39
C GLN A 213 -3.65 -22.95 -48.48
N ARG A 214 -4.78 -22.21 -48.61
CA ARG A 214 -5.73 -22.39 -49.72
C ARG A 214 -5.16 -22.03 -51.09
N ARG A 215 -4.16 -21.15 -51.16
CA ARG A 215 -3.48 -20.78 -52.42
C ARG A 215 -2.34 -21.71 -52.80
N GLY A 216 -1.89 -22.57 -51.88
CA GLY A 216 -0.78 -23.52 -52.10
C GLY A 216 -1.19 -24.98 -52.31
N ALA A 217 -2.48 -25.30 -52.36
CA ALA A 217 -2.95 -26.64 -52.70
C ALA A 217 -2.80 -26.85 -54.22
N PRO A 218 -1.99 -27.82 -54.70
CA PRO A 218 -1.96 -28.14 -56.12
C PRO A 218 -3.31 -28.76 -56.50
N ASP A 219 -3.97 -28.16 -57.49
CA ASP A 219 -5.10 -28.79 -58.17
C ASP A 219 -4.61 -30.13 -58.72
N VAL A 220 -5.04 -31.23 -58.12
CA VAL A 220 -4.89 -32.57 -58.69
C VAL A 220 -6.10 -32.79 -59.59
N PRO A 221 -5.97 -32.64 -60.92
CA PRO A 221 -7.04 -33.02 -61.82
C PRO A 221 -7.25 -34.54 -61.80
N ALA A 222 -8.52 -34.92 -61.88
CA ALA A 222 -9.04 -36.29 -61.86
C ALA A 222 -8.56 -37.17 -63.01
#